data_AF-A0A836RP40-F1
#
_entry.id   AF-A0A836RP40-F1
#
_cell.length_a   1.000
_cell.length_b   1.000
_cell.length_c   1.000
_cell.angle_alpha   90.00
_cell.angle_beta   90.00
_cell.angle_gamma   90.00
#
_symmetry.space_group_name_H-M   'P 1'
#
loop_
_entity.id
_entity.type
_entity.pdbx_description
1 polymer ?
#
loop_
_entity_poly.entity_id
_entity_poly.type
_entity_poly.pdbx_seq_one_letter_code
_entity_poly.pdbx_strand_id
1 'polypeptide(L)'
;SLEPPPIIRTILKDCDLFIIPTSKSLTHTKARRDACLYGARGITLPGITSDVFIRTIPIDYVRLARTTMKLAEILTRTRVAQIKTNLGTDLELDLNHRTGHADTGMAQHPGSFSNLPAGEAYIAPISAKGVLVIDGSIASIGRLKRPIVVTVKDGRAQKIEGDNRRLQKILFSFGPSALTLGEFGIGTNQKARITGNILEDEKALGTVHIGFGDNIGFGGDNAAEVHIDCLIQKPNLVIDGKTIMTDGNIII
;
A
#
# COMPACT_ATOMS: atom_id res chain seq x y z
N SER A 1 -7.97 2.96 10.88
CA SER A 1 -7.34 3.96 11.78
C SER A 1 -8.36 4.49 12.78
N LEU A 2 -7.97 4.78 14.02
CA LEU A 2 -8.84 5.42 15.02
C LEU A 2 -8.64 6.94 14.95
N GLU A 3 -9.72 7.73 15.03
CA GLU A 3 -9.60 9.19 15.13
C GLU A 3 -8.86 9.60 16.42
N PRO A 4 -7.98 10.61 16.37
CA PRO A 4 -7.34 11.13 17.56
C PRO A 4 -8.35 11.98 18.38
N PRO A 5 -8.04 12.28 19.65
CA PRO A 5 -8.86 13.19 20.46
C PRO A 5 -9.11 14.53 19.75
N PRO A 6 -10.29 15.17 19.92
CA PRO A 6 -10.65 16.40 19.19
C PRO A 6 -9.59 17.52 19.27
N ILE A 7 -8.92 17.66 20.42
CA ILE A 7 -7.85 18.65 20.61
C ILE A 7 -6.69 18.47 19.62
N ILE A 8 -6.33 17.23 19.29
CA ILE A 8 -5.29 16.93 18.31
C ILE A 8 -5.71 17.38 16.92
N ARG A 9 -6.99 17.17 16.54
CA ARG A 9 -7.51 17.66 15.25
C ARG A 9 -7.42 19.18 15.13
N THR A 10 -7.66 19.92 16.20
CA THR A 10 -7.50 21.39 16.21
C THR A 10 -6.04 21.77 16.04
N ILE A 11 -5.14 21.18 16.84
CA ILE A 11 -3.70 21.48 16.78
C ILE A 11 -3.13 21.21 15.38
N LEU A 12 -3.49 20.09 14.75
CA LEU A 12 -2.97 19.74 13.43
C LEU A 12 -3.35 20.78 12.34
N LYS A 13 -4.51 21.43 12.46
CA LYS A 13 -4.95 22.47 11.51
C LYS A 13 -4.15 23.77 11.60
N ASP A 14 -3.63 24.08 12.79
CA ASP A 14 -2.88 25.32 13.05
C ASP A 14 -1.38 25.18 12.78
N CYS A 15 -0.91 24.00 12.33
CA CYS A 15 0.50 23.75 12.03
C CYS A 15 0.84 23.97 10.55
N ASP A 16 2.03 24.49 10.25
CA ASP A 16 2.58 24.48 8.87
C ASP A 16 3.01 23.07 8.43
N LEU A 17 3.52 22.28 9.39
CA LEU A 17 3.98 20.90 9.22
C LEU A 17 3.78 20.14 10.52
N PHE A 18 3.25 18.91 10.42
CA PHE A 18 3.21 17.96 11.53
C PHE A 18 3.95 16.67 11.19
N ILE A 19 4.56 16.06 12.21
CA ILE A 19 5.22 14.76 12.12
C ILE A 19 4.65 13.86 13.21
N ILE A 20 4.09 12.71 12.83
CA ILE A 20 3.31 11.84 13.72
C ILE A 20 3.91 10.43 13.73
N PRO A 21 4.94 10.17 14.56
CA PRO A 21 5.46 8.83 14.80
C PRO A 21 4.67 8.14 15.91
N THR A 22 3.55 7.52 15.56
CA THR A 22 2.62 6.91 16.53
C THR A 22 2.61 5.39 16.46
N SER A 23 2.25 4.71 17.54
CA SER A 23 2.07 3.24 17.53
C SER A 23 0.86 2.77 16.74
N LYS A 24 -0.08 3.67 16.42
CA LYS A 24 -1.26 3.42 15.58
C LYS A 24 -1.32 4.43 14.45
N SER A 25 -1.83 4.03 13.29
CA SER A 25 -1.95 4.92 12.13
C SER A 25 -2.98 6.03 12.33
N LEU A 26 -2.53 7.27 12.10
CA LEU A 26 -3.37 8.46 11.88
C LEU A 26 -3.45 8.86 10.39
N THR A 27 -2.81 8.09 9.50
CA THR A 27 -2.70 8.38 8.06
C THR A 27 -4.05 8.59 7.41
N HIS A 28 -5.03 7.71 7.62
CA HIS A 28 -6.35 7.81 6.96
C HIS A 28 -7.44 8.42 7.86
N THR A 29 -7.06 9.22 8.86
CA THR A 29 -8.03 9.88 9.75
C THR A 29 -8.60 11.16 9.15
N LYS A 30 -9.81 11.53 9.55
CA LYS A 30 -10.43 12.83 9.28
C LYS A 30 -9.56 13.94 9.84
N ALA A 31 -9.00 13.78 11.04
CA ALA A 31 -8.12 14.79 11.62
C ALA A 31 -6.93 15.16 10.72
N ARG A 32 -6.21 14.16 10.18
CA ARG A 32 -5.10 14.38 9.24
C ARG A 32 -5.59 15.01 7.93
N ARG A 33 -6.63 14.44 7.31
CA ARG A 33 -7.19 14.96 6.05
C ARG A 33 -7.60 16.42 6.18
N ASP A 34 -8.32 16.75 7.23
CA ASP A 34 -8.73 18.11 7.56
C ASP A 34 -7.55 19.06 7.69
N ALA A 35 -6.51 18.69 8.43
CA ALA A 35 -5.32 19.51 8.58
C ALA A 35 -4.68 19.82 7.22
N CYS A 36 -4.55 18.81 6.37
CA CYS A 36 -4.06 18.98 5.00
C CYS A 36 -4.96 19.87 4.15
N LEU A 37 -6.28 19.76 4.26
CA LEU A 37 -7.23 20.64 3.57
C LEU A 37 -7.10 22.11 4.01
N TYR A 38 -6.65 22.36 5.24
CA TYR A 38 -6.38 23.69 5.78
C TYR A 38 -4.95 24.18 5.48
N GLY A 39 -4.17 23.44 4.70
CA GLY A 39 -2.85 23.84 4.23
C GLY A 39 -1.67 23.21 4.99
N ALA A 40 -1.91 22.57 6.12
CA ALA A 40 -0.86 21.91 6.89
C ALA A 40 -0.21 20.78 6.08
N ARG A 41 1.11 20.65 6.18
CA ARG A 41 1.85 19.53 5.58
C ARG A 41 1.97 18.39 6.57
N GLY A 42 1.94 17.15 6.10
CA GLY A 42 1.87 15.99 7.00
C GLY A 42 2.88 14.90 6.72
N ILE A 43 3.58 14.45 7.75
CA ILE A 43 4.34 13.20 7.72
C ILE A 43 3.80 12.27 8.80
N THR A 44 3.48 11.03 8.42
CA THR A 44 3.06 10.00 9.40
C THR A 44 3.99 8.79 9.34
N LEU A 45 4.28 8.19 10.50
CA LEU A 45 5.20 7.05 10.60
C LEU A 45 4.65 5.99 11.57
N PRO A 46 3.53 5.31 11.23
CA PRO A 46 2.85 4.43 12.16
C PRO A 46 3.62 3.14 12.46
N GLY A 47 3.99 2.92 13.71
CA GLY A 47 4.75 1.73 14.12
C GLY A 47 6.19 1.74 13.64
N ILE A 48 6.73 2.91 13.27
CA ILE A 48 8.13 3.06 12.89
C ILE A 48 9.05 2.64 14.03
N THR A 49 10.13 1.94 13.71
CA THR A 49 11.21 1.65 14.66
C THR A 49 12.44 2.49 14.33
N SER A 50 13.34 2.68 15.31
CA SER A 50 14.59 3.40 15.07
C SER A 50 15.43 2.76 13.95
N ASP A 51 15.44 1.43 13.87
CA ASP A 51 16.15 0.69 12.81
C ASP A 51 15.57 0.99 11.42
N VAL A 52 14.24 0.99 11.28
CA VAL A 52 13.60 1.37 10.01
C VAL A 52 13.90 2.83 9.70
N PHE A 53 13.71 3.74 10.66
CA PHE A 53 13.91 5.18 10.49
C PHE A 53 15.32 5.50 9.96
N ILE A 54 16.35 4.99 10.64
CA ILE A 54 17.76 5.25 10.29
C ILE A 54 18.12 4.65 8.93
N ARG A 55 17.54 3.51 8.57
CA ARG A 55 17.86 2.83 7.31
C ARG A 55 17.17 3.47 6.11
N THR A 56 15.89 3.78 6.24
CA THR A 56 14.98 3.94 5.08
C THR A 56 14.61 5.39 4.75
N ILE A 57 14.85 6.32 5.68
CA ILE A 57 14.57 7.75 5.52
C ILE A 57 15.75 8.54 4.92
N PRO A 58 17.03 8.32 5.30
CA PRO A 58 18.14 9.09 4.71
C PRO A 58 18.49 8.57 3.32
N ILE A 59 17.64 8.88 2.35
CA ILE A 59 17.73 8.45 0.95
C ILE A 59 17.67 9.64 -0.01
N ASP A 60 18.04 9.39 -1.26
CA ASP A 60 17.84 10.36 -2.34
C ASP A 60 16.36 10.40 -2.76
N TYR A 61 15.62 11.34 -2.16
CA TYR A 61 14.20 11.55 -2.44
C TYR A 61 13.93 12.00 -3.87
N VAL A 62 14.86 12.69 -4.54
CA VAL A 62 14.70 13.09 -5.95
C VAL A 62 14.72 11.85 -6.84
N ARG A 63 15.66 10.94 -6.58
CA ARG A 63 15.71 9.65 -7.29
C ARG A 63 14.49 8.79 -6.97
N LEU A 64 14.10 8.69 -5.70
CA LEU A 64 12.89 7.95 -5.30
C LEU A 64 11.67 8.49 -6.04
N ALA A 65 11.39 9.79 -5.90
CA ALA A 65 10.23 10.43 -6.49
C ALA A 65 10.18 10.25 -8.01
N ARG A 66 11.31 10.33 -8.72
CA ARG A 66 11.35 10.08 -10.17
C ARG A 66 10.84 8.69 -10.52
N THR A 67 11.32 7.64 -9.85
CA THR A 67 10.88 6.27 -10.12
C THR A 67 9.43 6.06 -9.71
N THR A 68 9.04 6.52 -8.52
CA THR A 68 7.69 6.35 -7.98
C THR A 68 6.64 7.07 -8.83
N MET A 69 6.88 8.33 -9.21
CA MET A 69 5.96 9.09 -10.07
C MET A 69 5.83 8.47 -11.47
N LYS A 70 6.94 7.99 -12.05
CA LYS A 70 6.91 7.31 -13.36
C LYS A 70 6.04 6.04 -13.31
N LEU A 71 6.14 5.25 -12.23
CA LEU A 71 5.28 4.09 -12.04
C LEU A 71 3.82 4.48 -11.84
N ALA A 72 3.52 5.52 -11.05
CA ALA A 72 2.16 6.01 -10.87
C ALA A 72 1.53 6.51 -12.19
N GLU A 73 2.31 7.17 -13.05
CA GLU A 73 1.87 7.58 -14.40
C GLU A 73 1.59 6.36 -15.30
N ILE A 74 2.44 5.33 -15.25
CA ILE A 74 2.20 4.07 -15.96
C ILE A 74 0.90 3.43 -15.46
N LEU A 75 0.71 3.30 -14.13
CA LEU A 75 -0.50 2.75 -13.53
C LEU A 75 -1.75 3.52 -13.96
N THR A 76 -1.70 4.85 -13.99
CA THR A 76 -2.81 5.72 -14.43
C THR A 76 -3.25 5.44 -15.88
N ARG A 77 -2.31 5.06 -16.74
CA ARG A 77 -2.61 4.75 -18.15
C ARG A 77 -2.94 3.28 -18.40
N THR A 78 -2.77 2.44 -17.38
CA THR A 78 -2.93 0.99 -17.49
C THR A 78 -4.40 0.62 -17.55
N ARG A 79 -4.74 -0.32 -18.43
CA ARG A 79 -6.07 -0.96 -18.41
C ARG A 79 -6.04 -2.27 -17.65
N VAL A 80 -5.04 -3.10 -17.92
CA VAL A 80 -4.89 -4.42 -17.30
C VAL A 80 -3.47 -4.60 -16.79
N ALA A 81 -3.35 -5.01 -15.53
CA ALA A 81 -2.11 -5.47 -14.94
C ALA A 81 -2.18 -6.96 -14.64
N GLN A 82 -1.10 -7.69 -14.92
CA GLN A 82 -0.95 -9.10 -14.60
C GLN A 82 0.27 -9.30 -13.71
N ILE A 83 0.04 -9.89 -12.54
CA ILE A 83 1.06 -10.22 -11.55
C ILE A 83 1.30 -11.72 -11.62
N LYS A 84 2.56 -12.13 -11.82
CA LYS A 84 2.96 -13.55 -11.81
C LYS A 84 4.13 -13.81 -10.90
N THR A 85 4.14 -14.95 -10.22
CA THR A 85 5.31 -15.42 -9.45
C THR A 85 5.58 -16.89 -9.73
N ASN A 86 6.83 -17.33 -9.48
CA ASN A 86 7.18 -18.75 -9.54
C ASN A 86 6.48 -19.58 -8.44
N LEU A 87 5.88 -18.93 -7.44
CA LEU A 87 5.12 -19.58 -6.38
C LEU A 87 3.64 -19.82 -6.74
N GLY A 88 3.22 -19.40 -7.94
CA GLY A 88 1.87 -19.67 -8.46
C GLY A 88 0.90 -18.50 -8.36
N THR A 89 1.37 -17.28 -8.06
CA THR A 89 0.55 -16.08 -8.32
C THR A 89 0.33 -15.99 -9.83
N ASP A 90 -0.94 -15.85 -10.23
CA ASP A 90 -1.37 -15.43 -11.56
C ASP A 90 -2.66 -14.63 -11.34
N LEU A 91 -2.50 -13.33 -11.15
CA LEU A 91 -3.56 -12.40 -10.80
C LEU A 91 -3.67 -11.33 -11.87
N GLU A 92 -4.85 -11.22 -12.47
CA GLU A 92 -5.21 -10.14 -13.40
C GLU A 92 -6.01 -9.08 -12.65
N LEU A 93 -5.63 -7.82 -12.84
CA LEU A 93 -6.27 -6.64 -12.27
C LEU A 93 -6.84 -5.76 -13.39
N ASP A 94 -8.08 -5.34 -13.25
CA ASP A 94 -8.69 -4.29 -14.06
C ASP A 94 -8.42 -2.92 -13.41
N LEU A 95 -7.68 -2.08 -14.12
CA LEU A 95 -7.26 -0.74 -13.69
C LEU A 95 -7.89 0.37 -14.52
N ASN A 96 -8.83 0.06 -15.42
CA ASN A 96 -9.46 1.06 -16.29
C ASN A 96 -10.04 2.23 -15.47
N HIS A 97 -9.89 3.46 -15.98
CA HIS A 97 -10.48 4.67 -15.37
C HIS A 97 -10.08 4.96 -13.91
N ARG A 98 -9.02 4.33 -13.40
CA ARG A 98 -8.47 4.60 -12.07
C ARG A 98 -7.22 5.48 -12.19
N THR A 99 -6.92 6.23 -11.13
CA THR A 99 -5.75 7.10 -11.08
C THR A 99 -4.67 6.44 -10.24
N GLY A 100 -3.45 6.37 -10.78
CA GLY A 100 -2.29 5.96 -10.02
C GLY A 100 -1.79 7.11 -9.14
N HIS A 101 -1.32 6.77 -7.94
CA HIS A 101 -0.82 7.69 -6.95
C HIS A 101 0.62 7.33 -6.56
N ALA A 102 1.37 8.33 -6.09
CA ALA A 102 2.77 8.17 -5.69
C ALA A 102 2.97 8.70 -4.27
N ASP A 103 3.44 7.84 -3.36
CA ASP A 103 3.95 8.26 -2.06
C ASP A 103 5.47 8.44 -2.15
N THR A 104 5.88 9.69 -2.34
CA THR A 104 7.27 10.06 -2.65
C THR A 104 8.08 10.47 -1.42
N GLY A 105 7.45 10.64 -0.25
CA GLY A 105 8.13 11.21 0.92
C GLY A 105 8.14 12.73 0.97
N MET A 106 7.74 13.38 -0.13
CA MET A 106 7.92 14.82 -0.30
C MET A 106 6.64 15.58 0.07
N ALA A 107 6.50 15.92 1.36
CA ALA A 107 5.45 16.83 1.84
C ALA A 107 5.91 18.30 1.75
N GLN A 108 6.13 18.80 0.52
CA GLN A 108 6.72 20.13 0.28
C GLN A 108 5.69 21.24 0.03
N HIS A 109 4.51 20.90 -0.47
CA HIS A 109 3.48 21.88 -0.83
C HIS A 109 2.37 21.95 0.24
N PRO A 110 1.70 23.10 0.45
CA PRO A 110 0.57 23.18 1.37
C PRO A 110 -0.46 22.07 1.12
N GLY A 111 -0.88 21.40 2.18
CA GLY A 111 -1.81 20.26 2.14
C GLY A 111 -1.24 18.94 1.64
N SER A 112 0.03 18.89 1.24
CA SER A 112 0.67 17.61 0.90
C SER A 112 0.93 16.76 2.14
N PHE A 113 0.86 15.45 1.98
CA PHE A 113 1.19 14.50 3.04
C PHE A 113 1.94 13.29 2.48
N SER A 114 2.64 12.58 3.34
CA SER A 114 3.33 11.33 3.00
C SER A 114 3.50 10.42 4.22
N ASN A 115 3.67 9.12 3.98
CA ASN A 115 4.14 8.18 4.99
C ASN A 115 5.67 8.09 4.92
N LEU A 116 6.34 8.02 6.07
CA LEU A 116 7.76 7.69 6.13
C LEU A 116 7.98 6.35 6.86
N PRO A 117 8.78 5.42 6.29
CA PRO A 117 9.38 5.48 4.96
C PRO A 117 8.37 5.59 3.82
N ALA A 118 8.77 6.34 2.79
CA ALA A 118 8.02 6.47 1.56
C ALA A 118 8.58 5.53 0.50
N GLY A 119 7.95 5.54 -0.67
CA GLY A 119 8.42 4.84 -1.84
C GLY A 119 7.44 3.80 -2.31
N GLU A 120 6.25 4.20 -2.70
CA GLU A 120 5.30 3.32 -3.38
C GLU A 120 4.52 4.05 -4.47
N ALA A 121 4.25 3.34 -5.56
CA ALA A 121 3.26 3.74 -6.54
C ALA A 121 2.06 2.79 -6.40
N TYR A 122 0.85 3.33 -6.26
CA TYR A 122 -0.33 2.51 -5.95
C TYR A 122 -1.57 2.97 -6.71
N ILE A 123 -2.55 2.07 -6.81
CA ILE A 123 -3.82 2.31 -7.51
C ILE A 123 -4.90 1.40 -6.90
N ALA A 124 -6.14 1.91 -6.79
CA ALA A 124 -7.28 1.08 -6.42
C ALA A 124 -7.83 0.34 -7.66
N PRO A 125 -7.77 -1.00 -7.75
CA PRO A 125 -8.32 -1.73 -8.89
C PRO A 125 -9.86 -1.65 -8.94
N ILE A 126 -10.45 -1.79 -10.13
CA ILE A 126 -11.90 -1.98 -10.30
C ILE A 126 -12.29 -3.41 -9.91
N SER A 127 -11.54 -4.38 -10.42
CA SER A 127 -11.79 -5.79 -10.20
C SER A 127 -10.50 -6.58 -10.36
N ALA A 128 -10.56 -7.83 -9.95
CA ALA A 128 -9.45 -8.76 -10.06
C ALA A 128 -9.97 -10.20 -10.18
N LYS A 129 -9.18 -11.05 -10.83
CA LYS A 129 -9.47 -12.48 -10.93
C LYS A 129 -8.17 -13.29 -11.01
N GLY A 130 -8.19 -14.48 -10.44
CA GLY A 130 -7.08 -15.43 -10.50
C GLY A 130 -6.62 -15.90 -9.13
N VAL A 131 -5.32 -16.16 -9.01
CA VAL A 131 -4.70 -16.69 -7.79
C VAL A 131 -3.64 -15.73 -7.30
N LEU A 132 -3.75 -15.34 -6.03
CA LEU A 132 -2.78 -14.53 -5.32
C LEU A 132 -2.04 -15.40 -4.30
N VAL A 133 -0.72 -15.47 -4.39
CA VAL A 133 0.13 -16.10 -3.37
C VAL A 133 0.86 -15.02 -2.59
N ILE A 134 0.52 -14.89 -1.31
CA ILE A 134 1.11 -13.95 -0.36
C ILE A 134 2.28 -14.66 0.32
N ASP A 135 3.50 -14.18 0.12
CA ASP A 135 4.73 -14.85 0.57
C ASP A 135 5.67 -13.93 1.36
N GLY A 136 5.36 -12.64 1.53
CA GLY A 136 6.14 -11.67 2.30
C GLY A 136 5.67 -11.50 3.74
N SER A 137 4.77 -10.54 3.92
CA SER A 137 4.19 -10.15 5.20
C SER A 137 2.75 -9.67 5.01
N ILE A 138 2.01 -9.59 6.10
CA ILE A 138 0.63 -9.08 6.11
C ILE A 138 0.49 -8.04 7.21
N ALA A 139 -0.19 -6.93 6.92
CA ALA A 139 -0.55 -5.92 7.90
C ALA A 139 -1.23 -6.55 9.13
N SER A 140 -0.83 -6.14 10.33
CA SER A 140 -1.33 -6.69 11.62
C SER A 140 -1.00 -8.16 11.93
N ILE A 141 -0.34 -8.90 11.04
CA ILE A 141 0.12 -10.29 11.27
C ILE A 141 1.64 -10.37 11.33
N GLY A 142 2.32 -9.62 10.45
CA GLY A 142 3.76 -9.59 10.29
C GLY A 142 4.26 -10.56 9.22
N ARG A 143 5.55 -10.90 9.28
CA ARG A 143 6.23 -11.76 8.29
C ARG A 143 5.67 -13.18 8.29
N LEU A 144 5.40 -13.70 7.11
CA LEU A 144 4.91 -15.07 6.95
C LEU A 144 6.06 -16.09 7.02
N LYS A 145 5.77 -17.25 7.63
CA LYS A 145 6.67 -18.41 7.60
C LYS A 145 6.39 -19.33 6.41
N ARG A 146 5.15 -19.32 5.93
CA ARG A 146 4.65 -20.11 4.79
C ARG A 146 3.68 -19.24 3.99
N PRO A 147 3.63 -19.38 2.66
CA PRO A 147 2.71 -18.60 1.85
C PRO A 147 1.25 -18.87 2.17
N ILE A 148 0.40 -17.87 1.90
CA ILE A 148 -1.06 -17.99 1.93
C ILE A 148 -1.55 -17.83 0.50
N VAL A 149 -2.44 -18.73 0.07
CA VAL A 149 -3.01 -18.70 -1.29
C VAL A 149 -4.43 -18.16 -1.21
N VAL A 150 -4.75 -17.18 -2.05
CA VAL A 150 -6.06 -16.56 -2.14
C VAL A 150 -6.59 -16.72 -3.56
N THR A 151 -7.71 -17.42 -3.71
CA THR A 151 -8.47 -17.40 -4.97
C THR A 151 -9.32 -16.14 -5.01
N VAL A 152 -9.13 -15.34 -6.05
CA VAL A 152 -9.82 -14.07 -6.26
C VAL A 152 -10.78 -14.20 -7.44
N LYS A 153 -12.02 -13.75 -7.25
CA LYS A 153 -13.02 -13.68 -8.30
C LYS A 153 -13.84 -12.41 -8.11
N ASP A 154 -14.10 -11.70 -9.21
CA ASP A 154 -14.90 -10.48 -9.26
C ASP A 154 -14.41 -9.43 -8.22
N GLY A 155 -13.09 -9.30 -8.09
CA GLY A 155 -12.45 -8.34 -7.18
C GLY A 155 -12.47 -8.75 -5.71
N ARG A 156 -12.87 -9.99 -5.37
CA ARG A 156 -13.03 -10.42 -3.97
C ARG A 156 -12.33 -11.74 -3.69
N ALA A 157 -11.79 -11.88 -2.48
CA ALA A 157 -11.31 -13.15 -1.96
C ALA A 157 -12.48 -14.15 -1.81
N GLN A 158 -12.40 -15.28 -2.51
CA GLN A 158 -13.39 -16.36 -2.48
C GLN A 158 -12.94 -17.53 -1.59
N LYS A 159 -11.64 -17.82 -1.61
CA LYS A 159 -11.03 -18.92 -0.87
C LYS A 159 -9.65 -18.48 -0.39
N ILE A 160 -9.33 -18.77 0.85
CA ILE A 160 -8.03 -18.46 1.47
C ILE A 160 -7.49 -19.76 2.04
N GLU A 161 -6.28 -20.18 1.66
CA GLU A 161 -5.67 -21.48 1.98
C GLU A 161 -4.26 -21.30 2.57
N GLY A 162 -3.74 -22.34 3.22
CA GLY A 162 -2.44 -22.30 3.92
C GLY A 162 -2.57 -21.90 5.39
N ASP A 163 -1.58 -21.18 5.93
CA ASP A 163 -1.59 -20.69 7.33
C ASP A 163 -2.48 -19.45 7.48
N ASN A 164 -3.75 -19.60 7.08
CA ASN A 164 -4.67 -18.51 6.79
C ASN A 164 -5.47 -18.00 8.00
N ARG A 165 -5.43 -18.71 9.14
CA ARG A 165 -6.42 -18.53 10.22
C ARG A 165 -6.50 -17.09 10.71
N ARG A 166 -5.36 -16.41 10.79
CA ARG A 166 -5.28 -15.01 11.22
C ARG A 166 -5.86 -14.06 10.18
N LEU A 167 -5.50 -14.22 8.90
CA LEU A 167 -6.01 -13.40 7.81
C LEU A 167 -7.52 -13.59 7.64
N GLN A 168 -7.99 -14.84 7.59
CA GLN A 168 -9.42 -15.16 7.55
C GLN A 168 -10.16 -14.50 8.71
N LYS A 169 -9.67 -14.69 9.95
CA LYS A 169 -10.32 -14.09 11.12
C LYS A 169 -10.44 -12.57 10.99
N ILE A 170 -9.40 -11.88 10.53
CA ILE A 170 -9.45 -10.43 10.32
C ILE A 170 -10.50 -10.07 9.28
N LEU A 171 -10.39 -10.59 8.05
CA LEU A 171 -11.26 -10.18 6.95
C LEU A 171 -12.74 -10.54 7.22
N PHE A 172 -13.02 -11.75 7.70
CA PHE A 172 -14.40 -12.17 7.98
C PHE A 172 -15.04 -11.43 9.17
N SER A 173 -14.26 -10.90 10.12
CA SER A 173 -14.82 -10.11 11.24
C SER A 173 -15.39 -8.76 10.80
N PHE A 174 -14.92 -8.21 9.67
CA PHE A 174 -15.34 -6.90 9.15
C PHE A 174 -16.34 -7.01 7.99
N GLY A 175 -16.89 -8.21 7.75
CA GLY A 175 -17.94 -8.44 6.77
C GLY A 175 -17.46 -8.45 5.31
N PRO A 176 -18.39 -8.51 4.35
CA PRO A 176 -18.05 -8.77 2.96
C PRO A 176 -17.10 -7.74 2.33
N SER A 177 -17.24 -6.45 2.65
CA SER A 177 -16.41 -5.39 2.03
C SER A 177 -14.93 -5.51 2.38
N ALA A 178 -14.59 -6.16 3.49
CA ALA A 178 -13.20 -6.47 3.84
C ALA A 178 -12.54 -7.50 2.91
N LEU A 179 -13.32 -8.31 2.18
CA LEU A 179 -12.80 -9.30 1.23
C LEU A 179 -12.50 -8.72 -0.16
N THR A 180 -12.88 -7.46 -0.42
CA THR A 180 -12.65 -6.78 -1.70
C THR A 180 -11.19 -6.35 -1.81
N LEU A 181 -10.56 -6.52 -2.97
CA LEU A 181 -9.24 -5.95 -3.24
C LEU A 181 -9.37 -4.43 -3.34
N GLY A 182 -8.70 -3.74 -2.43
CA GLY A 182 -8.74 -2.30 -2.28
C GLY A 182 -7.59 -1.57 -2.96
N GLU A 183 -6.42 -2.21 -3.06
CA GLU A 183 -5.21 -1.56 -3.52
C GLU A 183 -4.29 -2.54 -4.24
N PHE A 184 -3.61 -2.05 -5.27
CA PHE A 184 -2.41 -2.63 -5.83
C PHE A 184 -1.28 -1.61 -5.75
N GLY A 185 -0.18 -1.98 -5.09
CA GLY A 185 0.98 -1.11 -4.92
C GLY A 185 2.29 -1.76 -5.34
N ILE A 186 3.27 -0.91 -5.67
CA ILE A 186 4.62 -1.25 -6.11
C ILE A 186 5.63 -0.51 -5.24
N GLY A 187 6.47 -1.24 -4.51
CA GLY A 187 7.52 -0.68 -3.67
C GLY A 187 8.73 -0.18 -4.48
N THR A 188 9.30 0.95 -4.07
CA THR A 188 10.36 1.67 -4.81
C THR A 188 11.54 2.13 -3.94
N ASN A 189 11.46 1.98 -2.63
CA ASN A 189 12.52 2.39 -1.71
C ASN A 189 13.66 1.35 -1.68
N GLN A 190 14.83 1.77 -2.17
CA GLN A 190 16.04 0.94 -2.27
C GLN A 190 16.64 0.52 -0.92
N LYS A 191 16.26 1.18 0.17
CA LYS A 191 16.77 0.88 1.51
C LYS A 191 15.78 0.10 2.36
N ALA A 192 14.51 0.07 1.97
CA ALA A 192 13.49 -0.72 2.64
C ALA A 192 13.68 -2.23 2.34
N ARG A 193 13.35 -3.06 3.31
CA ARG A 193 13.42 -4.52 3.23
C ARG A 193 12.28 -5.16 4.02
N ILE A 194 12.05 -6.44 3.78
CA ILE A 194 10.99 -7.19 4.45
C ILE A 194 11.42 -7.55 5.88
N THR A 195 10.86 -6.85 6.86
CA THR A 195 11.09 -7.01 8.30
C THR A 195 9.90 -7.64 9.01
N GLY A 196 8.72 -7.67 8.37
CA GLY A 196 7.45 -7.99 9.02
C GLY A 196 6.74 -6.75 9.57
N ASN A 197 7.31 -5.56 9.39
CA ASN A 197 6.62 -4.30 9.63
C ASN A 197 6.10 -3.78 8.28
N ILE A 198 4.78 -3.85 8.09
CA ILE A 198 4.17 -3.53 6.80
C ILE A 198 4.50 -2.12 6.30
N LEU A 199 4.68 -1.16 7.22
CA LEU A 199 5.08 0.22 6.89
C LEU A 199 6.40 0.27 6.10
N GLU A 200 7.37 -0.59 6.41
CA GLU A 200 8.61 -0.71 5.63
C GLU A 200 8.43 -1.65 4.45
N ASP A 201 7.80 -2.80 4.70
CA ASP A 201 7.76 -3.91 3.77
C ASP A 201 7.10 -3.53 2.43
N GLU A 202 6.00 -2.77 2.47
CA GLU A 202 5.26 -2.33 1.27
C GLU A 202 6.07 -1.34 0.41
N LYS A 203 7.03 -0.64 1.01
CA LYS A 203 7.90 0.33 0.30
C LYS A 203 9.12 -0.34 -0.33
N ALA A 204 9.43 -1.59 0.00
CA ALA A 204 10.65 -2.26 -0.43
C ALA A 204 10.76 -2.32 -1.97
N LEU A 205 11.90 -1.89 -2.52
CA LEU A 205 12.08 -1.87 -3.97
C LEU A 205 11.80 -3.25 -4.58
N GLY A 206 10.91 -3.28 -5.58
CA GLY A 206 10.66 -4.49 -6.37
C GLY A 206 9.68 -5.46 -5.75
N THR A 207 9.05 -5.11 -4.62
CA THR A 207 7.88 -5.83 -4.12
C THR A 207 6.60 -5.26 -4.71
N VAL A 208 5.54 -6.04 -4.65
CA VAL A 208 4.18 -5.52 -4.82
C VAL A 208 3.33 -5.92 -3.63
N HIS A 209 2.27 -5.19 -3.36
CA HIS A 209 1.28 -5.55 -2.36
C HIS A 209 -0.13 -5.46 -2.92
N ILE A 210 -1.00 -6.27 -2.35
CA ILE A 210 -2.45 -6.22 -2.57
C ILE A 210 -3.11 -5.90 -1.23
N GLY A 211 -3.80 -4.77 -1.17
CA GLY A 211 -4.62 -4.37 -0.03
C GLY A 211 -6.01 -4.99 -0.11
N PHE A 212 -6.53 -5.50 1.00
CA PHE A 212 -7.93 -5.95 1.13
C PHE A 212 -8.73 -4.98 2.02
N GLY A 213 -9.93 -4.60 1.58
CA GLY A 213 -10.86 -3.78 2.35
C GLY A 213 -11.03 -2.37 1.79
N ASP A 214 -10.99 -1.36 2.68
CA ASP A 214 -11.34 0.02 2.37
C ASP A 214 -10.45 0.59 1.29
N ASN A 215 -11.03 1.20 0.26
CA ASN A 215 -10.25 1.86 -0.79
C ASN A 215 -10.73 3.27 -1.14
N ILE A 216 -11.63 3.84 -0.35
CA ILE A 216 -12.12 5.22 -0.54
C ILE A 216 -10.96 6.22 -0.52
N GLY A 217 -10.00 6.04 0.40
CA GLY A 217 -8.81 6.87 0.49
C GLY A 217 -7.80 6.69 -0.65
N PHE A 218 -7.97 5.66 -1.49
CA PHE A 218 -7.07 5.25 -2.56
C PHE A 218 -7.67 5.48 -3.97
N GLY A 219 -8.82 6.15 -4.05
CA GLY A 219 -9.54 6.43 -5.31
C GLY A 219 -10.56 5.36 -5.72
N GLY A 220 -10.86 4.43 -4.82
CA GLY A 220 -11.88 3.40 -4.97
C GLY A 220 -13.27 3.78 -4.42
N ASP A 221 -14.18 2.81 -4.43
CA ASP A 221 -15.60 2.93 -4.05
C ASP A 221 -16.06 1.89 -3.00
N ASN A 222 -15.16 1.03 -2.51
CA ASN A 222 -15.41 0.05 -1.46
C ASN A 222 -15.11 0.66 -0.08
N ALA A 223 -16.17 1.01 0.65
CA ALA A 223 -16.07 1.42 2.05
C ALA A 223 -16.00 0.21 2.98
N ALA A 224 -14.96 0.12 3.80
CA ALA A 224 -14.82 -0.90 4.83
C ALA A 224 -14.18 -0.36 6.11
N GLU A 225 -14.28 -1.09 7.22
CA GLU A 225 -13.67 -0.69 8.50
C GLU A 225 -12.20 -1.10 8.62
N VAL A 226 -11.68 -1.82 7.63
CA VAL A 226 -10.35 -2.41 7.64
C VAL A 226 -9.67 -2.23 6.28
N HIS A 227 -8.35 -2.10 6.29
CA HIS A 227 -7.48 -2.19 5.12
C HIS A 227 -6.29 -3.07 5.51
N ILE A 228 -6.03 -4.16 4.76
CA ILE A 228 -5.00 -5.15 5.08
C ILE A 228 -4.10 -5.39 3.87
N ASP A 229 -2.91 -4.81 3.91
CA ASP A 229 -1.86 -5.03 2.90
C ASP A 229 -1.24 -6.41 3.03
N CYS A 230 -1.13 -7.08 1.88
CA CYS A 230 -0.55 -8.41 1.73
C CYS A 230 0.59 -8.35 0.71
N LEU A 231 1.82 -8.57 1.17
CA LEU A 231 3.02 -8.41 0.37
C LEU A 231 3.33 -9.66 -0.48
N ILE A 232 3.70 -9.42 -1.74
CA ILE A 232 4.22 -10.41 -2.67
C ILE A 232 5.67 -10.07 -3.03
N GLN A 233 6.55 -11.05 -2.88
CA GLN A 233 7.97 -10.91 -3.18
C GLN A 233 8.25 -11.28 -4.64
N LYS A 234 9.20 -10.56 -5.24
CA LYS A 234 9.77 -10.87 -6.55
C LYS A 234 8.75 -11.18 -7.67
N PRO A 235 7.74 -10.34 -7.88
CA PRO A 235 6.77 -10.56 -8.94
C PRO A 235 7.39 -10.29 -10.32
N ASN A 236 6.82 -10.92 -11.33
CA ASN A 236 6.81 -10.43 -12.69
C ASN A 236 5.54 -9.60 -12.87
N LEU A 237 5.70 -8.39 -13.40
CA LEU A 237 4.60 -7.47 -13.62
C LEU A 237 4.52 -7.12 -15.10
N VAL A 238 3.37 -7.44 -15.70
CA VAL A 238 3.02 -7.12 -17.08
C VAL A 238 1.86 -6.15 -17.06
N ILE A 239 1.99 -5.04 -17.76
CA ILE A 239 0.97 -3.99 -17.88
C ILE A 239 0.64 -3.82 -19.36
N ASP A 240 -0.62 -4.01 -19.73
CA ASP A 240 -1.11 -3.93 -21.11
C ASP A 240 -0.21 -4.71 -22.11
N GLY A 241 0.24 -5.90 -21.72
CA GLY A 241 1.11 -6.77 -22.50
C GLY A 241 2.61 -6.42 -22.48
N LYS A 242 3.02 -5.36 -21.78
CA LYS A 242 4.43 -4.97 -21.63
C LYS A 242 4.96 -5.35 -20.26
N THR A 243 6.06 -6.08 -20.22
CA THR A 243 6.76 -6.37 -18.96
C THR A 243 7.40 -5.09 -18.43
N ILE A 244 7.12 -4.76 -17.17
CA ILE A 244 7.73 -3.63 -16.45
C ILE A 244 8.51 -4.05 -15.21
N MET A 245 8.35 -5.31 -14.77
CA MET A 245 9.13 -5.90 -13.70
C MET A 245 9.39 -7.39 -13.96
N THR A 246 10.59 -7.87 -13.64
CA THR A 246 10.97 -9.28 -13.75
C THR A 246 11.72 -9.74 -12.50
N ASP A 247 11.18 -10.73 -11.79
CA ASP A 247 11.70 -11.23 -10.51
C ASP A 247 11.99 -10.10 -9.50
N GLY A 248 11.09 -9.11 -9.44
CA GLY A 248 11.25 -7.90 -8.61
C GLY A 248 12.16 -6.81 -9.20
N ASN A 249 12.83 -7.03 -10.32
CA ASN A 249 13.65 -6.01 -10.97
C ASN A 249 12.80 -5.12 -11.87
N ILE A 250 12.72 -3.82 -11.56
CA ILE A 250 11.96 -2.84 -12.34
C ILE A 250 12.75 -2.44 -13.60
N ILE A 251 12.13 -2.48 -14.77
CA ILE A 251 12.80 -2.33 -16.09
C ILE A 251 12.32 -1.12 -16.92
N ILE A 252 11.90 -0.04 -16.27
CA ILE A 252 11.24 1.11 -16.93
C ILE A 252 12.15 2.26 -17.35
#